data_AF-A0AAD5U7Q8-F1
#
_entry.id   AF-A0AAD5U7Q8-F1
#
_cell.length_a   1.000
_cell.length_b   1.000
_cell.length_c   1.000
_cell.angle_alpha   90.00
_cell.angle_beta   90.00
_cell.angle_gamma   90.00
#
_symmetry.space_group_name_H-M   'P 1'
#
loop_
_entity.id
_entity.type
_entity.pdbx_description
1 polymer ?
#
loop_
_entity_poly.entity_id
_entity_poly.type
_entity_poly.pdbx_seq_one_letter_code
_entity_poly.pdbx_strand_id
1 'polypeptide(L)'
;MGFPRPTKQWPITSLEYKGSLEWSIYRSFLPEILLQLELNIKKFNFKEGKYFLIRIEDYLVLFKVTEVWNDVIKLQFRCLETQGTSCHNLEVAKIDDYFDFAFNNYKIENKSRYFNSHIFHILQPVTALNLNVYSKSEGVFAGVLDTPNTLRLLQPTFFKVLVWFLLEKLDINILVKFANNIPLSQEIIKLYWEKFPLKWLLHLKATKGITLTKYAEESLILIAISIYCCVFNSSIYDDPVMSSDQIYTSYKGKLISYNLELKDWLKKHLILWKFSLKAFRYTTKIVYEQFVLNDLNNYEDVLAKIEDCDRNWLITVELNSLSGKESRDLHENFLKKHLSVYMLGQKKEDKSLFFRIFKITKTQGYVGELNGEVIKSIWANLNFELLYLANDDDERYSIQAHELLLRNLITQAADPPLGYPVYTVPAQISNEAGNYI
;
A
#
# COMPACT_ATOMS: atom_id res chain seq x y z
N MET A 1 -6.02 51.65 -10.44
CA MET A 1 -6.91 50.57 -10.93
C MET A 1 -6.73 49.40 -9.99
N GLY A 2 -7.75 49.08 -9.18
CA GLY A 2 -7.73 47.91 -8.30
C GLY A 2 -8.29 46.71 -9.05
N PHE A 3 -7.53 45.61 -9.10
CA PHE A 3 -8.02 44.35 -9.64
C PHE A 3 -9.22 43.85 -8.80
N PRO A 4 -10.29 43.32 -9.42
CA PRO A 4 -11.42 42.77 -8.69
C PRO A 4 -10.95 41.62 -7.80
N ARG A 5 -11.36 41.62 -6.53
CA ARG A 5 -11.06 40.51 -5.61
C ARG A 5 -11.81 39.25 -6.07
N PRO A 6 -11.15 38.08 -6.15
CA PRO A 6 -11.84 36.82 -6.41
C PRO A 6 -12.93 36.57 -5.35
N THR A 7 -14.12 36.17 -5.79
CA THR A 7 -15.28 35.84 -4.94
C THR A 7 -15.10 34.56 -4.14
N LYS A 8 -14.20 33.66 -4.58
CA LYS A 8 -13.73 32.50 -3.81
C LYS A 8 -12.39 32.83 -3.17
N GLN A 9 -12.32 32.77 -1.84
CA GLN A 9 -11.03 32.78 -1.14
C GLN A 9 -10.35 31.43 -1.34
N TRP A 10 -9.04 31.47 -1.57
CA TRP A 10 -8.22 30.27 -1.71
C TRP A 10 -8.32 29.42 -0.43
N PRO A 11 -8.44 28.08 -0.55
CA PRO A 11 -8.23 27.22 0.61
C PRO A 11 -6.81 27.47 1.15
N ILE A 12 -6.66 27.22 2.46
CA ILE A 12 -5.44 27.48 3.24
C ILE A 12 -4.18 27.03 2.47
N THR A 13 -3.19 27.91 2.33
CA THR A 13 -1.94 27.69 1.57
C THR A 13 -1.03 26.59 2.14
N SER A 14 -1.38 26.05 3.31
CA SER A 14 -0.68 24.96 3.99
C SER A 14 -1.41 23.61 3.88
N LEU A 15 -2.03 23.33 2.72
CA LEU A 15 -2.59 22.00 2.45
C LEU A 15 -1.44 21.01 2.20
N GLU A 16 -0.84 20.50 3.27
CA GLU A 16 -0.20 19.19 3.18
C GLU A 16 -1.31 18.15 3.02
N TYR A 17 -1.28 17.34 1.96
CA TYR A 17 -2.17 16.19 1.76
C TYR A 17 -1.81 15.04 2.73
N LYS A 18 -1.86 15.34 4.04
CA LYS A 18 -1.58 14.37 5.11
C LYS A 18 -2.62 13.27 5.06
N GLY A 19 -2.15 12.03 5.05
CA GLY A 19 -3.01 10.86 5.23
C GLY A 19 -3.36 10.10 3.95
N SER A 20 -2.79 10.45 2.79
CA SER A 20 -2.84 9.56 1.61
C SER A 20 -1.87 8.37 1.75
N LEU A 21 -2.08 7.34 0.92
CA LEU A 21 -1.20 6.18 0.91
C LEU A 21 0.17 6.56 0.35
N GLU A 22 0.19 7.32 -0.74
CA GLU A 22 1.42 7.81 -1.36
C GLU A 22 2.23 8.69 -0.40
N TRP A 23 1.57 9.53 0.40
CA TRP A 23 2.23 10.32 1.44
C TRP A 23 3.05 9.44 2.40
N SER A 24 2.47 8.29 2.80
CA SER A 24 3.13 7.33 3.70
C SER A 24 4.36 6.70 3.06
N ILE A 25 4.22 6.35 1.78
CA ILE A 25 5.26 5.69 1.00
C ILE A 25 6.42 6.67 0.75
N TYR A 26 6.13 7.88 0.29
CA TYR A 26 7.16 8.91 0.12
C TYR A 26 7.89 9.23 1.42
N ARG A 27 7.16 9.34 2.54
CA ARG A 27 7.77 9.54 3.85
C ARG A 27 8.68 8.37 4.25
N SER A 28 8.34 7.14 3.86
CA SER A 28 9.21 5.97 4.06
C SER A 28 10.45 5.96 3.15
N PHE A 29 10.38 6.59 1.98
CA PHE A 29 11.51 6.63 1.02
C PHE A 29 12.59 7.61 1.46
N LEU A 30 12.19 8.74 2.06
CA LEU A 30 13.12 9.84 2.37
C LEU A 30 14.40 9.42 3.10
N PRO A 31 14.40 8.63 4.20
CA PRO A 31 15.64 8.31 4.90
C PRO A 31 16.66 7.59 4.00
N GLU A 32 16.17 6.70 3.13
CA GLU A 32 17.00 5.97 2.18
C GLU A 32 17.50 6.86 1.05
N ILE A 33 16.64 7.76 0.54
CA ILE A 33 17.03 8.73 -0.48
C ILE A 33 18.13 9.65 0.07
N LEU A 34 17.95 10.20 1.27
CA LEU A 34 18.92 11.09 1.90
C LEU A 34 20.27 10.39 2.08
N LEU A 35 20.26 9.17 2.61
CA LEU A 35 21.47 8.34 2.75
C LEU A 35 22.17 8.13 1.40
N GLN A 36 21.42 7.78 0.34
CA GLN A 36 22.02 7.58 -0.99
C GLN A 36 22.53 8.88 -1.62
N LEU A 37 21.89 10.02 -1.35
CA LEU A 37 22.37 11.33 -1.79
C LEU A 37 23.68 11.71 -1.09
N GLU A 38 23.80 11.47 0.22
CA GLU A 38 25.04 11.66 0.99
C GLU A 38 26.18 10.78 0.44
N LEU A 39 25.91 9.49 0.23
CA LEU A 39 26.90 8.56 -0.33
C LEU A 39 27.35 8.93 -1.76
N ASN A 40 26.49 9.60 -2.52
CA ASN A 40 26.76 9.99 -3.91
C ASN A 40 27.00 11.50 -4.07
N ILE A 41 27.25 12.25 -2.98
CA ILE A 41 27.26 13.72 -2.97
C ILE A 41 28.17 14.33 -4.04
N LYS A 42 29.33 13.71 -4.31
CA LYS A 42 30.32 14.14 -5.30
C LYS A 42 29.84 14.07 -6.76
N LYS A 43 28.80 13.29 -7.05
CA LYS A 43 28.19 13.20 -8.38
C LYS A 43 27.24 14.37 -8.66
N PHE A 44 26.83 15.09 -7.63
CA PHE A 44 25.90 16.20 -7.75
C PHE A 44 26.63 17.53 -7.72
N ASN A 45 26.20 18.44 -8.58
CA ASN A 45 26.60 19.83 -8.51
C ASN A 45 25.55 20.62 -7.74
N PHE A 46 25.49 20.41 -6.42
CA PHE A 46 24.53 21.10 -5.55
C PHE A 46 24.86 22.59 -5.46
N LYS A 47 23.95 23.41 -5.97
CA LYS A 47 23.98 24.87 -5.88
C LYS A 47 22.59 25.36 -5.53
N GLU A 48 22.51 26.46 -4.79
CA GLU A 48 21.25 27.09 -4.46
C GLU A 48 20.39 27.34 -5.71
N GLY A 49 19.10 27.03 -5.61
CA GLY A 49 18.14 27.24 -6.68
C GLY A 49 18.15 26.16 -7.76
N LYS A 50 19.01 25.13 -7.66
CA LYS A 50 18.95 23.96 -8.54
C LYS A 50 17.82 23.01 -8.15
N TYR A 51 17.32 22.31 -9.16
CA TYR A 51 16.24 21.35 -9.06
C TYR A 51 16.69 20.01 -9.59
N PHE A 52 16.24 18.95 -8.93
CA PHE A 52 16.51 17.57 -9.31
C PHE A 52 15.22 16.77 -9.26
N LEU A 53 15.17 15.74 -10.10
CA LEU A 53 14.07 14.78 -10.18
C LEU A 53 14.61 13.39 -9.95
N ILE A 54 13.97 12.63 -9.06
CA ILE A 54 14.23 11.22 -8.81
C ILE A 54 13.02 10.42 -9.31
N ARG A 55 13.27 9.46 -10.20
CA ARG A 55 12.31 8.46 -10.68
C ARG A 55 12.57 7.13 -9.99
N ILE A 56 11.56 6.59 -9.29
CA ILE A 56 11.64 5.32 -8.56
C ILE A 56 10.39 4.50 -8.89
N GLU A 57 10.49 3.47 -9.73
CA GLU A 57 9.30 2.73 -10.21
C GLU A 57 8.20 3.70 -10.65
N ASP A 58 7.00 3.69 -10.04
CA ASP A 58 5.90 4.59 -10.36
C ASP A 58 5.99 5.98 -9.70
N TYR A 59 6.97 6.20 -8.81
CA TYR A 59 7.07 7.39 -7.98
C TYR A 59 8.00 8.45 -8.56
N LEU A 60 7.65 9.72 -8.33
CA LEU A 60 8.41 10.89 -8.74
C LEU A 60 8.63 11.82 -7.56
N VAL A 61 9.90 12.10 -7.30
CA VAL A 61 10.34 12.98 -6.22
C VAL A 61 11.16 14.10 -6.80
N LEU A 62 10.63 15.31 -6.77
CA LEU A 62 11.36 16.52 -7.12
C LEU A 62 11.98 17.12 -5.86
N PHE A 63 13.22 17.57 -5.91
CA PHE A 63 13.81 18.31 -4.80
C PHE A 63 14.57 19.54 -5.27
N LYS A 64 14.48 20.61 -4.49
CA LYS A 64 15.17 21.88 -4.71
C LYS A 64 16.28 22.02 -3.68
N VAL A 65 17.46 22.45 -4.12
CA VAL A 65 18.51 22.91 -3.20
C VAL A 65 18.15 24.31 -2.73
N THR A 66 17.82 24.45 -1.44
CA THR A 66 17.39 25.73 -0.87
C THR A 66 18.58 26.55 -0.40
N GLU A 67 19.54 25.89 0.26
CA GLU A 67 20.73 26.55 0.80
C GLU A 67 21.89 25.55 0.76
N VAL A 68 23.10 26.06 0.49
CA VAL A 68 24.35 25.30 0.62
C VAL A 68 25.23 26.10 1.57
N TRP A 69 25.57 25.53 2.72
CA TRP A 69 26.40 26.19 3.73
C TRP A 69 27.45 25.22 4.29
N ASN A 70 28.73 25.54 4.10
CA ASN A 70 29.86 24.70 4.47
C ASN A 70 29.65 23.25 3.98
N ASP A 71 29.49 22.31 4.92
CA ASP A 71 29.27 20.87 4.66
C ASP A 71 27.80 20.45 4.74
N VAL A 72 26.86 21.40 4.91
CA VAL A 72 25.43 21.12 5.02
C VAL A 72 24.68 21.64 3.80
N ILE A 73 23.85 20.77 3.22
CA ILE A 73 23.00 21.10 2.09
C ILE A 73 21.56 20.94 2.53
N LYS A 74 20.80 22.04 2.48
CA LYS A 74 19.36 21.99 2.74
C LYS A 74 18.61 21.75 1.44
N LEU A 75 17.68 20.80 1.51
CA LEU A 75 16.87 20.33 0.40
C LEU A 75 15.40 20.51 0.73
N GLN A 76 14.61 20.87 -0.25
CA GLN A 76 13.14 20.87 -0.16
C GLN A 76 12.59 19.84 -1.13
N PHE A 77 12.08 18.75 -0.59
CA PHE A 77 11.45 17.67 -1.36
C PHE A 77 9.99 17.98 -1.63
N ARG A 78 9.53 17.59 -2.83
CA ARG A 78 8.17 17.70 -3.34
C ARG A 78 7.85 16.41 -4.12
N CYS A 79 6.95 15.61 -3.58
CA CYS A 79 6.59 14.32 -4.15
C CYS A 79 5.30 14.45 -4.95
N LEU A 80 5.26 13.83 -6.12
CA LEU A 80 4.16 13.96 -7.07
C LEU A 80 3.17 12.78 -6.93
N GLU A 81 1.97 12.92 -7.47
CA GLU A 81 1.00 11.82 -7.47
C GLU A 81 1.45 10.68 -8.40
N THR A 82 1.11 9.44 -8.06
CA THR A 82 1.43 8.29 -8.92
C THR A 82 0.39 8.08 -10.02
N GLN A 83 -0.83 8.56 -9.81
CA GLN A 83 -1.94 8.45 -10.75
C GLN A 83 -2.29 9.83 -11.31
N GLY A 84 -1.56 10.24 -12.35
CA GLY A 84 -1.82 11.49 -13.06
C GLY A 84 -2.80 11.34 -14.23
N THR A 85 -3.08 12.45 -14.90
CA THR A 85 -3.85 12.43 -16.16
C THR A 85 -3.06 11.76 -17.29
N SER A 86 -3.72 11.46 -18.42
CA SER A 86 -3.04 10.93 -19.61
C SER A 86 -1.85 11.80 -20.04
N CYS A 87 -1.96 13.12 -19.89
CA CYS A 87 -0.89 14.07 -20.16
C CYS A 87 0.32 13.92 -19.22
N HIS A 88 0.09 13.60 -17.95
CA HIS A 88 1.18 13.30 -17.00
C HIS A 88 1.90 12.01 -17.43
N ASN A 89 1.15 10.97 -17.78
CA ASN A 89 1.72 9.68 -18.20
C ASN A 89 2.62 9.81 -19.44
N LEU A 90 2.27 10.70 -20.38
CA LEU A 90 3.12 11.01 -21.55
C LEU A 90 4.45 11.65 -21.13
N GLU A 91 4.42 12.63 -20.22
CA GLU A 91 5.64 13.27 -19.70
C GLU A 91 6.51 12.28 -18.91
N VAL A 92 5.90 11.40 -18.11
CA VAL A 92 6.60 10.34 -17.38
C VAL A 92 7.24 9.34 -18.34
N ALA A 93 6.54 8.90 -19.37
CA ALA A 93 7.09 7.99 -20.38
C ALA A 93 8.33 8.57 -21.07
N LYS A 94 8.38 9.90 -21.27
CA LYS A 94 9.58 10.56 -21.83
C LYS A 94 10.75 10.65 -20.86
N ILE A 95 10.47 10.79 -19.56
CA ILE A 95 11.51 10.66 -18.53
C ILE A 95 12.08 9.25 -18.54
N ASP A 96 11.22 8.23 -18.58
CA ASP A 96 11.62 6.82 -18.60
C ASP A 96 12.46 6.49 -19.85
N ASP A 97 12.01 6.90 -21.05
CA ASP A 97 12.77 6.79 -22.31
C ASP A 97 14.20 7.38 -22.18
N TYR A 98 14.32 8.55 -21.54
CA TYR A 98 15.60 9.24 -21.43
C TYR A 98 16.51 8.60 -20.38
N PHE A 99 15.97 8.19 -19.23
CA PHE A 99 16.76 7.47 -18.23
C PHE A 99 17.21 6.09 -18.74
N ASP A 100 16.38 5.38 -19.49
CA ASP A 100 16.76 4.13 -20.14
C ASP A 100 17.89 4.33 -21.16
N PHE A 101 17.81 5.40 -21.96
CA PHE A 101 18.88 5.78 -22.88
C PHE A 101 20.19 6.10 -22.14
N ALA A 102 20.13 6.77 -20.99
CA ALA A 102 21.30 7.22 -20.25
C ALA A 102 21.95 6.16 -19.36
N PHE A 103 21.16 5.29 -18.73
CA PHE A 103 21.64 4.37 -17.68
C PHE A 103 21.58 2.89 -18.08
N ASN A 104 20.61 2.49 -18.92
CA ASN A 104 20.37 1.08 -19.22
C ASN A 104 20.92 0.63 -20.58
N ASN A 105 21.60 1.51 -21.32
CA ASN A 105 22.25 1.23 -22.60
C ASN A 105 21.37 0.32 -23.49
N TYR A 106 20.18 0.81 -23.87
CA TYR A 106 19.39 0.13 -24.89
C TYR A 106 20.28 -0.10 -26.10
N LYS A 107 20.51 -1.38 -26.42
CA LYS A 107 21.52 -1.88 -27.35
C LYS A 107 21.74 -0.92 -28.51
N ILE A 108 22.99 -0.51 -28.66
CA ILE A 108 23.55 0.10 -29.87
C ILE A 108 23.53 -0.97 -30.98
N GLU A 109 22.35 -1.38 -31.43
CA GLU A 109 22.18 -2.16 -32.67
C GLU A 109 21.97 -1.22 -33.87
N ASN A 110 21.67 0.07 -33.64
CA ASN A 110 21.63 1.09 -34.69
C ASN A 110 22.75 2.12 -34.51
N LYS A 111 23.84 1.92 -35.28
CA LYS A 111 25.02 2.80 -35.43
C LYS A 111 24.72 4.18 -36.08
N SER A 112 23.70 4.90 -35.64
CA SER A 112 23.39 6.23 -36.22
C SER A 112 22.87 7.28 -35.25
N ARG A 113 23.33 7.29 -33.99
CA ARG A 113 23.10 8.44 -33.09
C ARG A 113 24.42 8.97 -32.53
N TYR A 114 25.14 9.72 -33.36
CA TYR A 114 26.29 10.53 -32.92
C TYR A 114 25.87 11.83 -32.18
N PHE A 115 24.56 12.12 -32.15
CA PHE A 115 24.00 13.30 -31.51
C PHE A 115 23.02 12.89 -30.40
N ASN A 116 23.04 13.64 -29.28
CA ASN A 116 22.08 13.49 -28.20
C ASN A 116 20.66 13.82 -28.71
N SER A 117 19.76 12.84 -28.77
CA SER A 117 18.37 13.03 -29.18
C SER A 117 17.54 13.88 -28.20
N HIS A 118 18.09 14.18 -27.02
CA HIS A 118 17.41 14.89 -25.93
C HIS A 118 18.06 16.25 -25.62
N ILE A 119 18.72 16.89 -26.60
CA ILE A 119 19.51 18.12 -26.37
C ILE A 119 18.70 19.32 -25.83
N PHE A 120 17.39 19.36 -26.10
CA PHE A 120 16.48 20.41 -25.62
C PHE A 120 15.60 19.97 -24.46
N HIS A 121 15.81 18.76 -23.93
CA HIS A 121 15.03 18.25 -22.83
C HIS A 121 15.41 18.97 -21.52
N ILE A 122 14.43 19.35 -20.71
CA ILE A 122 14.64 20.10 -19.46
C ILE A 122 15.48 19.32 -18.43
N LEU A 123 15.35 18.00 -18.43
CA LEU A 123 16.06 17.06 -17.55
C LEU A 123 17.42 16.70 -18.14
N GLN A 124 18.46 16.67 -17.31
CA GLN A 124 19.77 16.12 -17.62
C GLN A 124 20.09 14.98 -16.65
N PRO A 125 20.27 13.73 -17.13
CA PRO A 125 20.61 12.60 -16.27
C PRO A 125 21.92 12.82 -15.48
N VAL A 126 21.92 12.43 -14.20
CA VAL A 126 23.06 12.63 -13.27
C VAL A 126 23.62 11.30 -12.78
N THR A 127 22.80 10.49 -12.09
CA THR A 127 23.23 9.19 -11.53
C THR A 127 22.03 8.30 -11.25
N ALA A 128 22.27 7.00 -11.09
CA ALA A 128 21.34 6.08 -10.44
C ALA A 128 21.71 5.91 -8.95
N LEU A 129 20.71 5.83 -8.08
CA LEU A 129 20.81 5.53 -6.66
C LEU A 129 20.34 4.10 -6.40
N ASN A 130 21.00 3.36 -5.52
CA ASN A 130 20.57 2.02 -5.12
C ASN A 130 19.70 2.13 -3.86
N LEU A 131 18.39 2.03 -4.00
CA LEU A 131 17.44 2.30 -2.93
C LEU A 131 16.84 1.00 -2.38
N ASN A 132 16.75 0.89 -1.06
CA ASN A 132 15.97 -0.14 -0.37
C ASN A 132 14.61 0.44 0.09
N VAL A 133 13.60 0.33 -0.78
CA VAL A 133 12.30 1.02 -0.65
C VAL A 133 11.15 0.09 -0.99
N TYR A 134 9.91 0.51 -0.68
CA TYR A 134 8.73 -0.28 -1.05
C TYR A 134 8.48 -0.23 -2.55
N SER A 135 8.51 -1.40 -3.18
CA SER A 135 7.95 -1.63 -4.51
C SER A 135 6.47 -1.94 -4.42
N LYS A 136 5.69 -1.38 -5.35
CA LYS A 136 4.24 -1.56 -5.46
C LYS A 136 3.95 -2.59 -6.55
N SER A 137 3.13 -3.57 -6.23
CA SER A 137 2.49 -4.45 -7.21
C SER A 137 0.99 -4.45 -6.99
N GLU A 138 0.21 -4.44 -8.07
CA GLU A 138 -1.25 -4.47 -8.02
C GLU A 138 -1.78 -5.52 -8.98
N GLY A 139 -2.94 -6.08 -8.63
CA GLY A 139 -3.63 -7.05 -9.48
C GLY A 139 -5.11 -7.09 -9.18
N VAL A 140 -5.88 -7.53 -10.16
CA VAL A 140 -7.33 -7.66 -10.06
C VAL A 140 -7.65 -9.13 -9.76
N PHE A 141 -8.67 -9.36 -8.93
CA PHE A 141 -9.16 -10.69 -8.61
C PHE A 141 -10.07 -11.31 -9.68
N ALA A 142 -10.23 -10.64 -10.83
CA ALA A 142 -11.08 -11.10 -11.91
C ALA A 142 -10.67 -12.52 -12.32
N GLY A 143 -11.59 -13.47 -12.19
CA GLY A 143 -11.34 -14.89 -12.47
C GLY A 143 -10.64 -15.67 -11.34
N VAL A 144 -10.28 -15.02 -10.23
CA VAL A 144 -9.74 -15.68 -9.03
C VAL A 144 -10.83 -15.80 -7.96
N LEU A 145 -11.23 -14.68 -7.34
CA LEU A 145 -12.29 -14.66 -6.31
C LEU A 145 -13.70 -14.56 -6.89
N ASP A 146 -13.87 -14.76 -8.19
CA ASP A 146 -15.18 -14.84 -8.84
C ASP A 146 -15.49 -16.27 -9.31
N THR A 147 -14.53 -17.20 -9.20
CA THR A 147 -14.73 -18.59 -9.61
C THR A 147 -15.29 -19.45 -8.47
N PRO A 148 -16.35 -20.26 -8.70
CA PRO A 148 -16.95 -21.09 -7.66
C PRO A 148 -15.96 -22.04 -6.97
N ASN A 149 -14.98 -22.56 -7.72
CA ASN A 149 -13.97 -23.47 -7.19
C ASN A 149 -13.05 -22.78 -6.17
N THR A 150 -12.57 -21.58 -6.48
CA THR A 150 -11.71 -20.81 -5.58
C THR A 150 -12.47 -20.29 -4.37
N LEU A 151 -13.71 -19.86 -4.56
CA LEU A 151 -14.58 -19.42 -3.47
C LEU A 151 -14.85 -20.55 -2.46
N ARG A 152 -14.98 -21.80 -2.92
CA ARG A 152 -15.09 -22.98 -2.05
C ARG A 152 -13.83 -23.26 -1.22
N LEU A 153 -12.66 -22.74 -1.62
CA LEU A 153 -11.43 -22.87 -0.83
C LEU A 153 -11.39 -21.93 0.38
N LEU A 154 -12.18 -20.86 0.40
CA LEU A 154 -12.20 -19.89 1.50
C LEU A 154 -12.62 -20.53 2.82
N GLN A 155 -13.69 -21.31 2.82
CA GLN A 155 -14.24 -21.97 4.01
C GLN A 155 -13.26 -22.93 4.70
N PRO A 156 -12.71 -23.97 4.03
CA PRO A 156 -11.78 -24.91 4.66
C PRO A 156 -10.46 -24.24 5.05
N THR A 157 -10.01 -23.25 4.27
CA THR A 157 -8.78 -22.49 4.59
C THR A 157 -8.99 -21.60 5.81
N PHE A 158 -10.12 -20.88 5.87
CA PHE A 158 -10.50 -20.09 7.04
C PHE A 158 -10.55 -20.93 8.30
N PHE A 159 -11.15 -22.12 8.22
CA PHE A 159 -11.26 -22.98 9.39
C PHE A 159 -9.88 -23.36 9.94
N LYS A 160 -8.93 -23.70 9.06
CA LYS A 160 -7.54 -24.00 9.44
C LYS A 160 -6.83 -22.78 10.06
N VAL A 161 -6.93 -21.62 9.42
CA VAL A 161 -6.31 -20.37 9.88
C VAL A 161 -6.89 -19.93 11.23
N LEU A 162 -8.21 -20.02 11.41
CA LEU A 162 -8.88 -19.69 12.65
C LEU A 162 -8.44 -20.61 13.81
N VAL A 163 -8.37 -21.92 13.56
CA VAL A 163 -7.89 -22.89 14.56
C VAL A 163 -6.46 -22.57 14.97
N TRP A 164 -5.59 -22.19 14.03
CA TRP A 164 -4.24 -21.74 14.35
C TRP A 164 -4.24 -20.50 15.25
N PHE A 165 -5.05 -19.48 14.95
CA PHE A 165 -5.16 -18.28 15.80
C PHE A 165 -5.67 -18.62 17.22
N LEU A 166 -6.70 -19.46 17.33
CA LEU A 166 -7.26 -19.85 18.62
C LEU A 166 -6.27 -20.69 19.44
N LEU A 167 -5.44 -21.52 18.80
CA LEU A 167 -4.46 -22.35 19.50
C LEU A 167 -3.19 -21.57 19.88
N GLU A 168 -2.67 -20.73 18.98
CA GLU A 168 -1.38 -20.03 19.14
C GLU A 168 -1.51 -18.72 19.92
N LYS A 169 -2.62 -17.99 19.77
CA LYS A 169 -2.76 -16.61 20.27
C LYS A 169 -3.75 -16.43 21.41
N LEU A 170 -4.60 -17.43 21.71
CA LEU A 170 -5.56 -17.36 22.80
C LEU A 170 -5.06 -18.14 24.02
N ASP A 171 -5.13 -17.52 25.20
CA ASP A 171 -4.89 -18.23 26.47
C ASP A 171 -5.98 -19.29 26.69
N ILE A 172 -5.56 -20.53 26.95
CA ILE A 172 -6.42 -21.70 27.20
C ILE A 172 -7.42 -21.42 28.34
N ASN A 173 -7.01 -20.68 29.38
CA ASN A 173 -7.89 -20.35 30.51
C ASN A 173 -9.02 -19.39 30.12
N ILE A 174 -8.77 -18.53 29.13
CA ILE A 174 -9.76 -17.60 28.60
C ILE A 174 -10.68 -18.33 27.60
N LEU A 175 -10.12 -19.22 26.79
CA LEU A 175 -10.83 -20.02 25.80
C LEU A 175 -12.01 -20.77 26.43
N VAL A 176 -11.78 -21.47 27.53
CA VAL A 176 -12.83 -22.23 28.24
C VAL A 176 -13.99 -21.34 28.69
N LYS A 177 -13.73 -20.08 29.08
CA LYS A 177 -14.78 -19.16 29.53
C LYS A 177 -15.73 -18.75 28.41
N PHE A 178 -15.24 -18.68 27.17
CA PHE A 178 -16.05 -18.32 26.01
C PHE A 178 -16.94 -19.45 25.52
N ALA A 179 -16.63 -20.71 25.83
CA ALA A 179 -17.44 -21.85 25.39
C ALA A 179 -18.82 -21.92 26.07
N ASN A 180 -19.01 -21.17 27.17
CA ASN A 180 -20.29 -21.13 27.88
C ASN A 180 -21.28 -20.21 27.16
N ASN A 181 -22.52 -20.69 26.98
CA ASN A 181 -23.66 -19.93 26.44
C ASN A 181 -23.47 -19.41 25.01
N ILE A 182 -22.93 -20.26 24.12
CA ILE A 182 -22.87 -19.96 22.69
C ILE A 182 -24.28 -20.09 22.08
N PRO A 183 -24.79 -19.06 21.38
CA PRO A 183 -26.13 -19.05 20.77
C PRO A 183 -26.14 -19.82 19.43
N LEU A 184 -25.89 -21.13 19.49
CA LEU A 184 -25.90 -22.03 18.35
C LEU A 184 -26.69 -23.30 18.69
N SER A 185 -27.52 -23.78 17.75
CA SER A 185 -28.31 -25.00 17.97
C SER A 185 -27.41 -26.24 18.00
N GLN A 186 -27.82 -27.24 18.79
CA GLN A 186 -27.09 -28.51 18.93
C GLN A 186 -26.98 -29.28 17.59
N GLU A 187 -27.94 -29.10 16.69
CA GLU A 187 -27.94 -29.73 15.36
C GLU A 187 -26.83 -29.14 14.46
N ILE A 188 -26.69 -27.82 14.44
CA ILE A 188 -25.62 -27.14 13.70
C ILE A 188 -24.26 -27.52 14.27
N ILE A 189 -24.14 -27.56 15.61
CA ILE A 189 -22.89 -27.97 16.27
C ILE A 189 -22.48 -29.36 15.81
N LYS A 190 -23.38 -30.35 15.85
CA LYS A 190 -23.09 -31.72 15.41
C LYS A 190 -22.65 -31.79 13.95
N LEU A 191 -23.36 -31.11 13.05
CA LEU A 191 -23.04 -31.09 11.62
C LEU A 191 -21.63 -30.53 11.35
N TYR A 192 -21.30 -29.40 11.98
CA TYR A 192 -20.00 -28.75 11.78
C TYR A 192 -18.87 -29.35 12.61
N TRP A 193 -19.21 -30.14 13.64
CA TRP A 193 -18.25 -30.97 14.36
C TRP A 193 -17.60 -32.00 13.46
N GLU A 194 -18.39 -32.65 12.60
CA GLU A 194 -17.88 -33.63 11.63
C GLU A 194 -17.03 -32.98 10.55
N LYS A 195 -17.35 -31.73 10.17
CA LYS A 195 -16.57 -30.93 9.20
C LYS A 195 -15.32 -30.29 9.80
N PHE A 196 -15.16 -30.31 11.12
CA PHE A 196 -14.01 -29.68 11.78
C PHE A 196 -12.70 -30.33 11.32
N PRO A 197 -11.64 -29.56 11.01
CA PRO A 197 -10.38 -30.11 10.52
C PRO A 197 -9.55 -30.74 11.65
N LEU A 198 -10.01 -31.87 12.20
CA LEU A 198 -9.39 -32.53 13.35
C LEU A 198 -7.93 -32.94 13.07
N LYS A 199 -7.65 -33.46 11.88
CA LYS A 199 -6.29 -33.81 11.44
C LYS A 199 -5.34 -32.61 11.49
N TRP A 200 -5.84 -31.42 11.16
CA TRP A 200 -5.07 -30.18 11.23
C TRP A 200 -4.80 -29.76 12.68
N LEU A 201 -5.81 -29.85 13.56
CA LEU A 201 -5.61 -29.58 15.00
C LEU A 201 -4.56 -30.51 15.61
N LEU A 202 -4.62 -31.80 15.29
CA LEU A 202 -3.64 -32.79 15.75
C LEU A 202 -2.23 -32.47 15.23
N HIS A 203 -2.10 -32.11 13.95
CA HIS A 203 -0.84 -31.67 13.37
C HIS A 203 -0.29 -30.44 14.12
N LEU A 204 -1.09 -29.39 14.33
CA LEU A 204 -0.65 -28.19 15.05
C LEU A 204 -0.17 -28.49 16.47
N LYS A 205 -0.93 -29.31 17.21
CA LYS A 205 -0.54 -29.74 18.57
C LYS A 205 0.78 -30.48 18.58
N ALA A 206 0.99 -31.39 17.63
CA ALA A 206 2.23 -32.14 17.50
C ALA A 206 3.42 -31.23 17.17
N THR A 207 3.26 -30.34 16.19
CA THR A 207 4.31 -29.42 15.73
C THR A 207 4.71 -28.41 16.82
N LYS A 208 3.76 -27.95 17.64
CA LYS A 208 3.99 -26.94 18.69
C LYS A 208 4.22 -27.55 20.08
N GLY A 209 4.11 -28.86 20.24
CA GLY A 209 4.20 -29.54 21.55
C GLY A 209 3.10 -29.13 22.55
N ILE A 210 1.91 -28.76 22.06
CA ILE A 210 0.80 -28.28 22.90
C ILE A 210 -0.09 -29.45 23.34
N THR A 211 -0.26 -29.60 24.65
CA THR A 211 -1.22 -30.54 25.25
C THR A 211 -2.43 -29.79 25.80
N LEU A 212 -3.62 -30.15 25.32
CA LEU A 212 -4.89 -29.62 25.80
C LEU A 212 -5.63 -30.70 26.59
N THR A 213 -6.39 -30.28 27.61
CA THR A 213 -7.35 -31.17 28.27
C THR A 213 -8.53 -31.44 27.33
N LYS A 214 -9.21 -32.57 27.48
CA LYS A 214 -10.37 -32.92 26.65
C LYS A 214 -11.42 -31.78 26.60
N TYR A 215 -11.69 -31.17 27.75
CA TYR A 215 -12.63 -30.06 27.84
C TYR A 215 -12.17 -28.79 27.11
N ALA A 216 -10.87 -28.48 27.16
CA ALA A 216 -10.31 -27.34 26.41
C ALA A 216 -10.34 -27.58 24.90
N GLU A 217 -10.12 -28.82 24.44
CA GLU A 217 -10.25 -29.18 23.03
C GLU A 217 -11.68 -29.03 22.53
N GLU A 218 -12.65 -29.56 23.26
CA GLU A 218 -14.08 -29.43 22.93
C GLU A 218 -14.51 -27.97 22.90
N SER A 219 -14.02 -27.16 23.84
CA SER A 219 -14.25 -25.71 23.89
C SER A 219 -13.68 -24.98 22.66
N LEU A 220 -12.48 -25.37 22.23
CA LEU A 220 -11.82 -24.77 21.06
C LEU A 220 -12.60 -25.07 19.78
N ILE A 221 -12.99 -26.34 19.61
CA ILE A 221 -13.78 -26.80 18.47
C ILE A 221 -15.11 -26.04 18.41
N LEU A 222 -15.81 -25.94 19.55
CA LEU A 222 -17.08 -25.24 19.64
C LEU A 222 -16.96 -23.75 19.28
N ILE A 223 -15.95 -23.05 19.79
CA ILE A 223 -15.70 -21.64 19.45
C ILE A 223 -15.36 -21.50 17.96
N ALA A 224 -14.52 -22.38 17.42
CA ALA A 224 -14.15 -22.34 16.02
C ALA A 224 -15.35 -22.54 15.08
N ILE A 225 -16.21 -23.52 15.38
CA ILE A 225 -17.47 -23.76 14.67
C ILE A 225 -18.38 -22.54 14.74
N SER A 226 -18.52 -21.95 15.93
CA SER A 226 -19.39 -20.79 16.16
C SER A 226 -18.97 -19.58 15.33
N ILE A 227 -17.67 -19.30 15.30
CA ILE A 227 -17.11 -18.21 14.47
C ILE A 227 -17.27 -18.55 12.99
N TYR A 228 -17.00 -19.80 12.57
CA TYR A 228 -17.19 -20.25 11.19
C TYR A 228 -18.63 -20.03 10.71
N CYS A 229 -19.62 -20.51 11.47
CA CYS A 229 -21.03 -20.33 11.14
C CYS A 229 -21.44 -18.86 11.10
N CYS A 230 -20.89 -18.03 12.00
CA CYS A 230 -21.14 -16.58 12.00
C CYS A 230 -20.56 -15.87 10.77
N VAL A 231 -19.39 -16.27 10.29
CA VAL A 231 -18.70 -15.62 9.17
C VAL A 231 -19.31 -16.02 7.83
N PHE A 232 -19.64 -17.30 7.66
CA PHE A 232 -20.12 -17.86 6.39
C PHE A 232 -21.63 -18.01 6.28
N ASN A 233 -22.41 -17.61 7.30
CA ASN A 233 -23.86 -17.82 7.34
C ASN A 233 -24.27 -19.29 7.19
N SER A 234 -23.40 -20.19 7.64
CA SER A 234 -23.61 -21.61 7.51
C SER A 234 -24.81 -22.06 8.35
N SER A 235 -25.69 -22.83 7.74
CA SER A 235 -26.93 -23.31 8.32
C SER A 235 -27.03 -24.83 8.24
N ILE A 236 -28.12 -25.41 8.75
CA ILE A 236 -28.39 -26.85 8.67
C ILE A 236 -28.57 -27.30 7.21
N TYR A 237 -29.16 -26.44 6.38
CA TYR A 237 -29.57 -26.78 5.02
C TYR A 237 -28.51 -26.41 3.98
N ASP A 238 -27.82 -25.30 4.18
CA ASP A 238 -26.89 -24.74 3.21
C ASP A 238 -25.60 -24.22 3.85
N ASP A 239 -24.50 -24.40 3.11
CA ASP A 239 -23.21 -23.76 3.35
C ASP A 239 -22.93 -22.79 2.20
N PRO A 240 -23.46 -21.55 2.27
CA PRO A 240 -23.52 -20.67 1.12
C PRO A 240 -22.12 -20.19 0.73
N VAL A 241 -21.85 -20.21 -0.57
CA VAL A 241 -20.63 -19.64 -1.13
C VAL A 241 -20.75 -18.12 -1.08
N MET A 242 -19.75 -17.44 -0.50
CA MET A 242 -19.74 -15.99 -0.42
C MET A 242 -19.54 -15.36 -1.81
N SER A 243 -20.32 -14.33 -2.10
CA SER A 243 -20.07 -13.43 -3.24
C SER A 243 -18.87 -12.50 -2.97
N SER A 244 -18.29 -11.95 -4.04
CA SER A 244 -17.15 -11.02 -3.97
C SER A 244 -17.46 -9.78 -3.09
N ASP A 245 -18.70 -9.29 -3.12
CA ASP A 245 -19.14 -8.16 -2.27
C ASP A 245 -19.22 -8.53 -0.78
N GLN A 246 -19.70 -9.74 -0.47
CA GLN A 246 -19.71 -10.26 0.89
C GLN A 246 -18.29 -10.46 1.42
N ILE A 247 -17.36 -10.94 0.57
CA ILE A 247 -15.95 -11.11 0.95
C ILE A 247 -15.35 -9.76 1.34
N TYR A 248 -15.49 -8.74 0.51
CA TYR A 248 -14.94 -7.42 0.81
C TYR A 248 -15.57 -6.79 2.04
N THR A 249 -16.89 -6.94 2.21
CA THR A 249 -17.61 -6.41 3.36
C THR A 249 -17.16 -7.09 4.66
N SER A 250 -16.99 -8.41 4.67
CA SER A 250 -16.42 -9.17 5.79
C SER A 250 -14.95 -8.82 6.04
N TYR A 251 -14.15 -8.62 4.99
CA TYR A 251 -12.74 -8.24 5.09
C TYR A 251 -12.54 -6.83 5.71
N LYS A 252 -13.51 -5.92 5.52
CA LYS A 252 -13.62 -4.63 6.23
C LYS A 252 -13.99 -4.75 7.70
N GLY A 253 -14.38 -5.93 8.18
CA GLY A 253 -14.91 -6.13 9.52
C GLY A 253 -16.41 -5.83 9.64
N LYS A 254 -17.14 -5.71 8.53
CA LYS A 254 -18.61 -5.64 8.57
C LYS A 254 -19.17 -7.05 8.36
N LEU A 255 -19.33 -7.80 9.45
CA LEU A 255 -19.99 -9.11 9.38
C LEU A 255 -21.43 -8.99 8.89
N ILE A 256 -21.74 -9.67 7.80
CA ILE A 256 -23.11 -9.92 7.35
C ILE A 256 -23.48 -11.31 7.87
N SER A 257 -24.06 -11.38 9.08
CA SER A 257 -24.56 -12.63 9.68
C SER A 257 -26.09 -12.61 9.77
N TYR A 258 -26.75 -13.68 9.32
CA TYR A 258 -28.20 -13.88 9.47
C TYR A 258 -28.58 -14.26 10.92
N ASN A 259 -27.70 -14.97 11.63
CA ASN A 259 -27.86 -15.19 13.06
C ASN A 259 -27.36 -13.95 13.82
N LEU A 260 -28.31 -13.10 14.24
CA LEU A 260 -28.02 -11.85 14.95
C LEU A 260 -27.48 -12.10 16.36
N GLU A 261 -28.00 -13.10 17.07
CA GLU A 261 -27.55 -13.42 18.44
C GLU A 261 -26.08 -13.87 18.45
N LEU A 262 -25.70 -14.71 17.50
CA LEU A 262 -24.32 -15.19 17.33
C LEU A 262 -23.37 -14.07 16.92
N LYS A 263 -23.84 -13.17 16.05
CA LYS A 263 -23.10 -11.97 15.66
C LYS A 263 -22.84 -11.05 16.86
N ASP A 264 -23.86 -10.83 17.68
CA ASP A 264 -23.76 -9.98 18.88
C ASP A 264 -22.89 -10.62 19.95
N TRP A 265 -22.98 -11.94 20.12
CA TRP A 265 -22.07 -12.72 20.96
C TRP A 265 -20.61 -12.55 20.52
N LEU A 266 -20.31 -12.73 19.23
CA LEU A 266 -18.95 -12.57 18.72
C LEU A 266 -18.43 -11.14 18.89
N LYS A 267 -19.27 -10.13 18.64
CA LYS A 267 -18.91 -8.71 18.83
C LYS A 267 -18.67 -8.33 20.28
N LYS A 268 -19.40 -8.92 21.24
CA LYS A 268 -19.15 -8.74 22.68
C LYS A 268 -17.77 -9.27 23.07
N HIS A 269 -17.31 -10.35 22.43
CA HIS A 269 -16.00 -10.94 22.65
C HIS A 269 -14.94 -10.35 21.70
N LEU A 270 -14.48 -9.14 22.01
CA LEU A 270 -13.54 -8.36 21.17
C LEU A 270 -12.29 -9.14 20.70
N ILE A 271 -11.73 -10.03 21.53
CA ILE A 271 -10.56 -10.84 21.17
C ILE A 271 -10.91 -11.84 20.07
N LEU A 272 -12.00 -12.60 20.24
CA LEU A 272 -12.49 -13.56 19.25
C LEU A 272 -12.87 -12.86 17.95
N TRP A 273 -13.52 -11.69 18.05
CA TRP A 273 -13.82 -10.85 16.90
C TRP A 273 -12.54 -10.46 16.14
N LYS A 274 -11.52 -9.94 16.82
CA LYS A 274 -10.23 -9.58 16.20
C LYS A 274 -9.55 -10.78 15.53
N PHE A 275 -9.56 -11.95 16.17
CA PHE A 275 -9.00 -13.18 15.59
C PHE A 275 -9.78 -13.66 14.39
N SER A 276 -11.13 -13.61 14.43
CA SER A 276 -11.96 -13.96 13.28
C SER A 276 -11.68 -13.05 12.08
N LEU A 277 -11.54 -11.73 12.31
CA LEU A 277 -11.23 -10.77 11.26
C LEU A 277 -9.84 -11.00 10.68
N LYS A 278 -8.81 -11.18 11.53
CA LYS A 278 -7.45 -11.49 11.06
C LYS A 278 -7.40 -12.82 10.30
N ALA A 279 -8.04 -13.86 10.81
CA ALA A 279 -8.13 -15.16 10.16
C ALA A 279 -8.78 -15.04 8.77
N PHE A 280 -9.85 -14.26 8.67
CA PHE A 280 -10.51 -14.00 7.38
C PHE A 280 -9.59 -13.29 6.39
N ARG A 281 -8.86 -12.27 6.85
CA ARG A 281 -7.89 -11.54 6.02
C ARG A 281 -6.72 -12.42 5.56
N TYR A 282 -6.21 -13.28 6.43
CA TYR A 282 -5.13 -14.21 6.09
C TYR A 282 -5.62 -15.23 5.06
N THR A 283 -6.84 -15.72 5.24
CA THR A 283 -7.49 -16.66 4.31
C THR A 283 -7.56 -16.11 2.90
N THR A 284 -8.00 -14.86 2.72
CA THR A 284 -8.12 -14.29 1.37
C THR A 284 -6.77 -14.16 0.67
N LYS A 285 -5.69 -13.78 1.39
CA LYS A 285 -4.32 -13.78 0.87
C LYS A 285 -3.84 -15.20 0.52
N ILE A 286 -4.02 -16.16 1.43
CA ILE A 286 -3.55 -17.54 1.24
C ILE A 286 -4.25 -18.21 0.07
N VAL A 287 -5.58 -18.03 -0.06
CA VAL A 287 -6.35 -18.58 -1.19
C VAL A 287 -5.93 -17.94 -2.51
N TYR A 288 -5.64 -16.64 -2.52
CA TYR A 288 -5.08 -15.97 -3.69
C TYR A 288 -3.72 -16.55 -4.09
N GLU A 289 -2.79 -16.67 -3.14
CA GLU A 289 -1.47 -17.24 -3.39
C GLU A 289 -1.54 -18.70 -3.83
N GLN A 290 -2.46 -19.49 -3.25
CA GLN A 290 -2.71 -20.86 -3.68
C GLN A 290 -3.22 -20.92 -5.12
N PHE A 291 -4.10 -20.00 -5.53
CA PHE A 291 -4.57 -19.94 -6.91
C PHE A 291 -3.42 -19.64 -7.88
N VAL A 292 -2.51 -18.74 -7.50
CA VAL A 292 -1.38 -18.33 -8.35
C VAL A 292 -0.29 -19.41 -8.42
N LEU A 293 0.07 -20.01 -7.29
CA LEU A 293 1.24 -20.90 -7.18
C LEU A 293 0.88 -22.40 -7.21
N ASN A 294 -0.38 -22.76 -6.95
CA ASN A 294 -0.89 -24.13 -6.81
C ASN A 294 0.01 -25.05 -5.95
N ASP A 295 0.40 -24.55 -4.79
CA ASP A 295 1.51 -25.07 -3.96
C ASP A 295 1.08 -25.59 -2.58
N LEU A 296 -0.21 -25.49 -2.21
CA LEU A 296 -0.70 -25.98 -0.92
C LEU A 296 -1.03 -27.47 -0.98
N ASN A 297 0.03 -28.29 -0.96
CA ASN A 297 -0.09 -29.74 -1.10
C ASN A 297 -0.16 -30.47 0.25
N ASN A 298 0.41 -29.90 1.32
CA ASN A 298 0.44 -30.51 2.64
C ASN A 298 0.10 -29.53 3.78
N TYR A 299 0.08 -30.03 5.03
CA TYR A 299 -0.19 -29.20 6.21
C TYR A 299 0.97 -28.26 6.59
N GLU A 300 2.21 -28.65 6.30
CA GLU A 300 3.40 -27.84 6.60
C GLU A 300 3.43 -26.57 5.75
N ASP A 301 3.08 -26.67 4.46
CA ASP A 301 2.96 -25.54 3.54
C ASP A 301 1.91 -24.53 4.05
N VAL A 302 0.75 -25.03 4.49
CA VAL A 302 -0.31 -24.20 5.06
C VAL A 302 0.18 -23.50 6.32
N LEU A 303 0.86 -24.22 7.23
CA LEU A 303 1.41 -23.65 8.46
C LEU A 303 2.45 -22.56 8.14
N ALA A 304 3.38 -22.85 7.22
CA ALA A 304 4.42 -21.91 6.81
C ALA A 304 3.83 -20.61 6.26
N LYS A 305 2.77 -20.69 5.43
CA LYS A 305 2.09 -19.48 4.93
C LYS A 305 1.38 -18.70 6.03
N ILE A 306 0.75 -19.38 7.00
CA ILE A 306 0.10 -18.71 8.13
C ILE A 306 1.14 -17.99 8.99
N GLU A 307 2.26 -18.64 9.29
CA GLU A 307 3.35 -18.04 10.07
C GLU A 307 4.02 -16.89 9.32
N ASP A 308 4.20 -17.00 8.00
CA ASP A 308 4.69 -15.91 7.15
C ASP A 308 3.74 -14.71 7.24
N CYS A 309 2.43 -14.92 7.11
CA CYS A 309 1.42 -13.86 7.25
C CYS A 309 1.48 -13.18 8.62
N ASP A 310 1.78 -13.90 9.70
CA ASP A 310 1.87 -13.34 11.05
C ASP A 310 3.18 -12.58 11.33
N ARG A 311 4.29 -13.04 10.77
CA ARG A 311 5.62 -12.45 11.05
C ARG A 311 6.02 -11.34 10.09
N ASN A 312 5.69 -11.48 8.80
CA ASN A 312 6.27 -10.66 7.74
C ASN A 312 5.26 -9.73 7.06
N TRP A 313 3.96 -9.89 7.33
CA TRP A 313 2.91 -9.18 6.61
C TRP A 313 1.98 -8.36 7.51
N LEU A 314 1.66 -7.16 7.04
CA LEU A 314 0.53 -6.37 7.49
C LEU A 314 -0.61 -6.52 6.48
N ILE A 315 -1.61 -7.33 6.83
CA ILE A 315 -2.77 -7.60 5.98
C ILE A 315 -3.94 -6.71 6.40
N THR A 316 -4.30 -5.75 5.54
CA THR A 316 -5.27 -4.69 5.86
C THR A 316 -6.15 -4.34 4.66
N VAL A 317 -7.10 -3.41 4.86
CA VAL A 317 -7.92 -2.81 3.79
C VAL A 317 -7.24 -1.59 3.20
N GLU A 318 -7.72 -1.11 2.06
CA GLU A 318 -7.29 0.19 1.54
C GLU A 318 -7.42 1.31 2.57
N LEU A 319 -6.43 2.20 2.56
CA LEU A 319 -6.34 3.33 3.48
C LEU A 319 -7.60 4.21 3.47
N ASN A 320 -8.21 4.43 2.31
CA ASN A 320 -9.45 5.20 2.17
C ASN A 320 -10.64 4.58 2.93
N SER A 321 -10.56 3.30 3.29
CA SER A 321 -11.55 2.59 4.10
C SER A 321 -11.19 2.56 5.59
N LEU A 322 -9.99 3.02 5.98
CA LEU A 322 -9.53 3.08 7.36
C LEU A 322 -9.84 4.43 8.00
N SER A 323 -10.06 4.44 9.30
CA SER A 323 -10.23 5.68 10.06
C SER A 323 -9.63 5.58 11.46
N GLY A 324 -9.29 6.73 12.04
CA GLY A 324 -8.78 6.82 13.41
C GLY A 324 -7.46 6.09 13.61
N LYS A 325 -7.43 5.14 14.56
CA LYS A 325 -6.22 4.45 14.99
C LYS A 325 -5.62 3.54 13.91
N GLU A 326 -6.44 2.80 13.16
CA GLU A 326 -5.95 1.83 12.18
C GLU A 326 -5.18 2.50 11.02
N SER A 327 -5.62 3.70 10.61
CA SER A 327 -4.89 4.51 9.63
C SER A 327 -3.53 4.97 10.18
N ARG A 328 -3.47 5.46 11.43
CA ARG A 328 -2.21 5.87 12.07
C ARG A 328 -1.23 4.71 12.21
N ASP A 329 -1.71 3.57 12.69
CA ASP A 329 -0.90 2.36 12.85
C ASP A 329 -0.34 1.90 11.48
N LEU A 330 -1.12 2.02 10.40
CA LEU A 330 -0.65 1.73 9.05
C LEU A 330 0.45 2.70 8.58
N HIS A 331 0.26 4.01 8.79
CA HIS A 331 1.27 5.03 8.48
C HIS A 331 2.58 4.77 9.20
N GLU A 332 2.53 4.42 10.49
CA GLU A 332 3.72 4.09 11.29
C GLU A 332 4.43 2.83 10.78
N ASN A 333 3.68 1.82 10.31
CA ASN A 333 4.28 0.61 9.78
C ASN A 333 5.08 0.85 8.49
N PHE A 334 4.57 1.70 7.57
CA PHE A 334 5.33 2.11 6.40
C PHE A 334 6.64 2.80 6.78
N LEU A 335 6.66 3.61 7.83
CA LEU A 335 7.87 4.30 8.27
C LEU A 335 8.91 3.35 8.87
N LYS A 336 8.46 2.37 9.65
CA LYS A 336 9.35 1.42 10.30
C LYS A 336 9.97 0.41 9.31
N LYS A 337 9.43 0.29 8.10
CA LYS A 337 9.92 -0.64 7.06
C LYS A 337 10.07 -2.09 7.57
N HIS A 338 9.27 -2.51 8.54
CA HIS A 338 9.41 -3.84 9.16
C HIS A 338 8.61 -4.93 8.45
N LEU A 339 7.49 -4.57 7.80
CA LEU A 339 6.54 -5.52 7.25
C LEU A 339 6.22 -5.19 5.79
N SER A 340 5.99 -6.25 5.01
CA SER A 340 5.33 -6.15 3.71
C SER A 340 3.85 -5.87 3.94
N VAL A 341 3.22 -5.07 3.08
CA VAL A 341 1.82 -4.69 3.25
C VAL A 341 0.97 -5.31 2.16
N TYR A 342 -0.10 -5.97 2.54
CA TYR A 342 -1.11 -6.51 1.64
C TYR A 342 -2.43 -5.79 1.87
N MET A 343 -2.98 -5.17 0.84
CA MET A 343 -4.24 -4.44 0.88
C MET A 343 -5.26 -5.05 -0.06
N LEU A 344 -6.51 -5.16 0.39
CA LEU A 344 -7.66 -5.48 -0.46
C LEU A 344 -8.52 -4.23 -0.67
N GLY A 345 -8.86 -3.96 -1.92
CA GLY A 345 -9.75 -2.89 -2.36
C GLY A 345 -10.88 -3.41 -3.24
N GLN A 346 -11.85 -2.53 -3.49
CA GLN A 346 -12.95 -2.78 -4.41
C GLN A 346 -13.16 -1.51 -5.25
N LYS A 347 -13.20 -1.66 -6.57
CA LYS A 347 -13.47 -0.53 -7.47
C LYS A 347 -14.92 -0.09 -7.33
N LYS A 348 -15.17 1.22 -7.44
CA LYS A 348 -16.52 1.80 -7.28
C LYS A 348 -17.44 1.49 -8.46
N GLU A 349 -16.89 1.39 -9.67
CA GLU A 349 -17.65 1.29 -10.92
C GLU A 349 -18.24 -0.11 -11.14
N ASP A 350 -17.39 -1.14 -11.11
CA ASP A 350 -17.75 -2.53 -11.45
C ASP A 350 -17.79 -3.47 -10.24
N LYS A 351 -17.54 -2.94 -9.03
CA LYS A 351 -17.39 -3.72 -7.78
C LYS A 351 -16.33 -4.83 -7.84
N SER A 352 -15.40 -4.77 -8.80
CA SER A 352 -14.31 -5.72 -8.90
C SER A 352 -13.35 -5.57 -7.73
N LEU A 353 -12.89 -6.70 -7.21
CA LEU A 353 -11.88 -6.72 -6.15
C LEU A 353 -10.48 -6.60 -6.74
N PHE A 354 -9.61 -5.87 -6.07
CA PHE A 354 -8.19 -5.78 -6.42
C PHE A 354 -7.34 -5.84 -5.15
N PHE A 355 -6.10 -6.27 -5.30
CA PHE A 355 -5.10 -6.20 -4.24
C PHE A 355 -3.98 -5.23 -4.59
N ARG A 356 -3.35 -4.70 -3.55
CA ARG A 356 -2.06 -4.00 -3.64
C ARG A 356 -1.09 -4.62 -2.65
N ILE A 357 0.08 -4.96 -3.15
CA ILE A 357 1.18 -5.52 -2.37
C ILE A 357 2.32 -4.51 -2.38
N PHE A 358 2.80 -4.17 -1.19
CA PHE A 358 3.99 -3.36 -0.98
C PHE A 358 5.06 -4.23 -0.33
N LYS A 359 6.16 -4.47 -1.04
CA LYS A 359 7.32 -5.23 -0.53
C LYS A 359 8.55 -4.36 -0.59
N ILE A 360 9.41 -4.48 0.41
CA ILE A 360 10.70 -3.79 0.38
C ILE A 360 11.63 -4.54 -0.56
N THR A 361 12.12 -3.85 -1.58
CA THR A 361 13.02 -4.39 -2.59
C THR A 361 14.17 -3.42 -2.85
N LYS A 362 15.27 -3.98 -3.35
CA LYS A 362 16.38 -3.18 -3.88
C LYS A 362 16.02 -2.74 -5.29
N THR A 363 15.78 -1.46 -5.47
CA THR A 363 15.33 -0.83 -6.73
C THR A 363 16.27 0.33 -7.06
N GLN A 364 16.43 0.65 -8.36
CA GLN A 364 17.18 1.83 -8.79
C GLN A 364 16.30 3.08 -8.79
N GLY A 365 16.81 4.17 -8.21
CA GLY A 365 16.25 5.50 -8.35
C GLY A 365 17.08 6.32 -9.33
N TYR A 366 16.55 6.61 -10.52
CA TYR A 366 17.27 7.42 -11.50
C TYR A 366 17.12 8.91 -11.19
N VAL A 367 18.22 9.64 -11.21
CA VAL A 367 18.26 11.06 -10.86
C VAL A 367 18.69 11.89 -12.05
N GLY A 368 17.97 12.99 -12.30
CA GLY A 368 18.36 14.02 -13.26
C GLY A 368 18.23 15.42 -12.69
N GLU A 369 19.10 16.32 -13.13
CA GLU A 369 19.02 17.76 -12.87
C GLU A 369 18.01 18.40 -13.83
N LEU A 370 17.12 19.25 -13.32
CA LEU A 370 16.16 20.00 -14.14
C LEU A 370 16.66 21.42 -14.35
N ASN A 371 16.44 21.98 -15.55
CA ASN A 371 16.69 23.39 -15.80
C ASN A 371 15.78 24.28 -14.92
N GLY A 372 16.38 24.89 -13.90
CA GLY A 372 15.67 25.72 -12.92
C GLY A 372 15.02 26.97 -13.50
N GLU A 373 15.52 27.51 -14.61
CA GLU A 373 14.90 28.69 -15.26
C GLU A 373 13.58 28.34 -15.93
N VAL A 374 13.48 27.14 -16.52
CA VAL A 374 12.23 26.63 -17.07
C VAL A 374 11.20 26.43 -15.95
N ILE A 375 11.61 25.83 -14.82
CA ILE A 375 10.72 25.65 -13.66
C ILE A 375 10.21 27.01 -13.14
N LYS A 376 11.12 27.97 -12.93
CA LYS A 376 10.75 29.33 -12.51
C LYS A 376 9.80 29.99 -13.50
N SER A 377 10.02 29.82 -14.81
CA SER A 377 9.15 30.39 -15.84
C SER A 377 7.73 29.81 -15.80
N ILE A 378 7.59 28.49 -15.65
CA ILE A 378 6.30 27.81 -15.55
C ILE A 378 5.58 28.27 -14.28
N TRP A 379 6.27 28.29 -13.13
CA TRP A 379 5.69 28.72 -11.86
C TRP A 379 5.34 30.22 -11.84
N ALA A 380 6.14 31.07 -12.49
CA ALA A 380 5.81 32.49 -12.65
C ALA A 380 4.57 32.67 -13.54
N ASN A 381 4.45 31.89 -14.60
CA ASN A 381 3.25 31.89 -15.46
C ASN A 381 2.01 31.43 -14.69
N LEU A 382 2.09 30.37 -13.87
CA LEU A 382 1.00 29.93 -13.01
C LEU A 382 0.57 31.02 -12.01
N ASN A 383 1.53 31.72 -11.40
CA ASN A 383 1.22 32.85 -10.53
C ASN A 383 0.48 33.96 -11.29
N PHE A 384 0.90 34.26 -12.53
CA PHE A 384 0.25 35.26 -13.37
C PHE A 384 -1.19 34.87 -13.70
N GLU A 385 -1.40 33.65 -14.21
CA GLU A 385 -2.72 33.11 -14.54
C GLU A 385 -3.67 33.11 -13.34
N LEU A 386 -3.18 32.71 -12.16
CA LEU A 386 -4.03 32.57 -10.98
C LEU A 386 -4.31 33.90 -10.27
N LEU A 387 -3.29 34.74 -10.07
CA LEU A 387 -3.42 35.94 -9.26
C LEU A 387 -3.91 37.15 -10.06
N TYR A 388 -3.58 37.23 -11.35
CA TYR A 388 -3.85 38.42 -12.17
C TYR A 388 -4.95 38.18 -13.21
N LEU A 389 -5.00 37.00 -13.83
CA LEU A 389 -6.07 36.66 -14.76
C LEU A 389 -7.28 36.03 -14.06
N ALA A 390 -7.15 35.66 -12.78
CA ALA A 390 -8.19 35.01 -11.99
C ALA A 390 -8.77 33.77 -12.70
N ASN A 391 -7.90 33.00 -13.37
CA ASN A 391 -8.30 31.77 -14.05
C ASN A 391 -8.89 30.77 -13.03
N ASP A 392 -10.17 30.46 -13.17
CA ASP A 392 -10.93 29.56 -12.30
C ASP A 392 -11.13 28.17 -12.91
N ASP A 393 -10.48 27.88 -14.05
CA ASP A 393 -10.49 26.56 -14.66
C ASP A 393 -9.80 25.53 -13.75
N ASP A 394 -10.54 24.47 -13.43
CA ASP A 394 -10.09 23.35 -12.60
C ASP A 394 -9.14 22.41 -13.38
N GLU A 395 -9.20 22.38 -14.72
CA GLU A 395 -8.32 21.57 -15.60
C GLU A 395 -6.99 22.28 -15.92
N ARG A 396 -6.75 23.48 -15.39
CA ARG A 396 -5.54 24.29 -15.66
C ARG A 396 -4.21 23.56 -15.48
N TYR A 397 -4.21 22.56 -14.59
CA TYR A 397 -3.05 21.75 -14.26
C TYR A 397 -2.68 20.71 -15.31
N SER A 398 -3.59 20.38 -16.24
CA SER A 398 -3.45 19.21 -17.14
C SER A 398 -3.91 19.46 -18.58
N ILE A 399 -3.85 20.72 -19.04
CA ILE A 399 -4.35 21.15 -20.36
C ILE A 399 -3.70 20.37 -21.53
N GLN A 400 -2.37 20.31 -21.63
CA GLN A 400 -1.63 19.62 -22.70
C GLN A 400 -0.26 19.13 -22.19
N ALA A 401 0.15 17.92 -22.58
CA ALA A 401 1.48 17.39 -22.27
C ALA A 401 2.55 18.15 -23.05
N HIS A 402 3.61 18.58 -22.36
CA HIS A 402 4.79 19.13 -23.01
C HIS A 402 6.01 18.29 -22.67
N GLU A 403 6.19 17.20 -23.40
CA GLU A 403 7.23 16.18 -23.22
C GLU A 403 8.64 16.72 -22.94
N LEU A 404 9.07 17.79 -23.60
CA LEU A 404 10.41 18.37 -23.40
C LEU A 404 10.53 19.24 -22.13
N LEU A 405 9.44 19.90 -21.72
CA LEU A 405 9.43 20.86 -20.61
C LEU A 405 8.83 20.26 -19.35
N LEU A 406 8.17 19.10 -19.43
CA LEU A 406 7.50 18.43 -18.32
C LEU A 406 6.51 19.36 -17.60
N ARG A 407 5.72 20.10 -18.40
CA ARG A 407 4.87 21.20 -17.92
C ARG A 407 3.95 20.73 -16.80
N ASN A 408 3.24 19.61 -17.00
CA ASN A 408 2.23 19.17 -16.04
C ASN A 408 2.88 18.66 -14.75
N LEU A 409 3.95 17.88 -14.85
CA LEU A 409 4.72 17.43 -13.68
C LEU A 409 5.30 18.60 -12.87
N ILE A 410 5.84 19.62 -13.55
CA ILE A 410 6.39 20.82 -12.89
C ILE A 410 5.28 21.68 -12.29
N THR A 411 4.14 21.81 -12.97
CA THR A 411 2.96 22.51 -12.44
C THR A 411 2.45 21.81 -11.18
N GLN A 412 2.33 20.48 -11.19
CA GLN A 412 1.95 19.72 -10.01
C GLN A 412 2.94 19.93 -8.85
N ALA A 413 4.24 20.00 -9.15
CA ALA A 413 5.28 20.23 -8.16
C ALA A 413 5.27 21.63 -7.54
N ALA A 414 4.47 22.58 -8.02
CA ALA A 414 4.41 23.92 -7.43
C ALA A 414 3.73 23.91 -6.05
N ASP A 415 4.12 24.82 -5.16
CA ASP A 415 3.51 24.89 -3.83
C ASP A 415 2.03 25.32 -3.93
N PRO A 416 1.12 24.79 -3.09
CA PRO A 416 -0.28 25.23 -3.08
C PRO A 416 -0.38 26.75 -2.84
N PRO A 417 -1.28 27.46 -3.56
CA PRO A 417 -2.38 26.96 -4.39
C PRO A 417 -2.03 26.79 -5.89
N LEU A 418 -0.75 26.93 -6.27
CA LEU A 418 -0.31 26.89 -7.67
C LEU A 418 -0.19 25.46 -8.21
N GLY A 419 0.12 24.52 -7.33
CA GLY A 419 0.23 23.10 -7.63
C GLY A 419 -0.37 22.28 -6.49
N TYR A 420 -0.12 20.98 -6.52
CA TYR A 420 -0.72 20.01 -5.61
C TYR A 420 0.25 18.85 -5.33
N PRO A 421 1.47 19.12 -4.81
CA PRO A 421 2.39 18.07 -4.43
C PRO A 421 1.76 17.24 -3.30
N VAL A 422 1.89 15.92 -3.40
CA VAL A 422 1.34 14.97 -2.42
C VAL A 422 2.05 15.10 -1.07
N TYR A 423 3.36 15.34 -1.11
CA TYR A 423 4.16 15.45 0.09
C TYR A 423 5.33 16.41 -0.10
N THR A 424 5.37 17.46 0.73
CA THR A 424 6.44 18.45 0.75
C THR A 424 7.13 18.44 2.10
N VAL A 425 8.45 18.41 2.10
CA VAL A 425 9.24 18.28 3.34
C VAL A 425 10.64 18.87 3.18
N PRO A 426 11.08 19.71 4.13
CA PRO A 426 12.47 20.12 4.20
C PRO A 426 13.32 18.98 4.76
N ALA A 427 14.51 18.82 4.22
CA ALA A 427 15.51 17.88 4.70
C ALA A 427 16.91 18.48 4.59
N GLN A 428 17.88 17.82 5.19
CA GLN A 428 19.27 18.20 5.13
C GLN A 428 20.12 16.96 4.88
N ILE A 429 21.21 17.14 4.15
CA ILE A 429 22.27 16.16 3.99
C ILE A 429 23.60 16.82 4.37
N SER A 430 24.56 16.04 4.88
CA SER A 430 25.90 16.54 5.15
C SER A 430 26.97 15.83 4.32
N ASN A 431 28.06 16.54 4.04
CA ASN A 431 29.24 16.04 3.34
C ASN A 431 30.22 15.30 4.27
N GLU A 432 29.89 15.18 5.56
CA GLU A 432 30.66 14.38 6.51
C GLU A 432 30.40 12.90 6.24
N ALA A 433 31.18 12.33 5.33
CA ALA A 433 31.23 10.89 5.15
C ALA A 433 31.61 10.20 6.47
N GLY A 434 30.61 9.64 7.16
CA GLY A 434 30.80 8.57 8.14
C GLY A 434 30.72 8.93 9.61
N ASN A 435 29.54 9.33 10.12
CA ASN A 435 29.19 9.17 11.54
C ASN A 435 27.67 8.98 11.74
N TYR A 436 27.13 7.89 11.18
CA TYR A 436 25.85 7.35 11.62
C TYR A 436 26.01 5.81 11.74
N ILE A 437 26.31 5.36 12.97
CA ILE A 437 26.12 3.98 13.44
C ILE A 437 24.78 3.93 14.16
#